data_AF-A0A1Q8AP87-F1
#
_entry.id   AF-A0A1Q8AP87-F1
#
_cell.length_a   1.000
_cell.length_b   1.000
_cell.length_c   1.000
_cell.angle_alpha   90.00
_cell.angle_beta   90.00
_cell.angle_gamma   90.00
#
_symmetry.space_group_name_H-M   'P 1'
#
loop_
_entity.id
_entity.type
_entity.pdbx_description
1 polymer ?
#
loop_
_entity_poly.entity_id
_entity_poly.type
_entity_poly.pdbx_seq_one_letter_code
_entity_poly.pdbx_strand_id
1 'polypeptide(L)'
;MDGICIIGVFAKHVNLAFQHGTDLEDRSGVLKGTGKAMRHLSLKKLSELDRPEIRAYLRQARKRAGLRRLRRPTADAVVTRVKVKSPARRTRGGPPTFYRLS
;
A
#
# COMPACT_ATOMS: atom_id res chain seq x y z
N MET A 1 10.83 10.72 -9.75
CA MET A 1 9.84 10.00 -10.57
C MET A 1 8.81 9.44 -9.61
N ASP A 2 7.56 9.90 -9.71
CA ASP A 2 6.50 9.43 -8.81
C ASP A 2 6.06 8.03 -9.23
N GLY A 3 5.98 7.11 -8.26
CA GLY A 3 5.52 5.75 -8.52
C GLY A 3 4.01 5.71 -8.74
N ILE A 4 3.50 4.73 -9.49
CA ILE A 4 2.05 4.52 -9.64
C ILE A 4 1.44 4.17 -8.28
N CYS A 5 1.99 3.16 -7.61
CA CYS A 5 1.61 2.80 -6.25
C CYS A 5 2.74 2.02 -5.59
N ILE A 6 2.68 1.93 -4.26
CA ILE A 6 3.54 1.10 -3.44
C ILE A 6 2.71 -0.09 -2.97
N ILE A 7 3.24 -1.30 -3.13
CA ILE A 7 2.62 -2.53 -2.65
C ILE A 7 3.23 -2.87 -1.29
N GLY A 8 2.46 -2.69 -0.22
CA GLY A 8 2.83 -3.09 1.13
C GLY A 8 2.29 -4.47 1.45
N VAL A 9 3.16 -5.47 1.61
CA VAL A 9 2.75 -6.85 1.93
C VAL A 9 2.74 -7.05 3.44
N PHE A 10 1.60 -7.51 3.97
CA PHE A 10 1.41 -7.85 5.38
C PHE A 10 0.94 -9.31 5.51
N ALA A 11 1.06 -9.89 6.70
CA ALA A 11 0.75 -11.31 6.95
C ALA A 11 -0.67 -11.74 6.55
N LYS A 12 -1.64 -10.81 6.52
CA LYS A 12 -3.07 -11.10 6.25
C LYS A 12 -3.68 -10.27 5.13
N HIS A 13 -2.91 -9.34 4.54
CA HIS A 13 -3.43 -8.40 3.54
C HIS A 13 -2.29 -7.73 2.78
N VAL A 14 -2.63 -7.09 1.67
CA VAL A 14 -1.76 -6.20 0.91
C VAL A 14 -2.35 -4.79 0.92
N ASN A 15 -1.53 -3.78 1.12
CA ASN A 15 -1.92 -2.40 0.90
C ASN A 15 -1.45 -1.94 -0.47
N LEU A 16 -2.36 -1.32 -1.23
CA LEU A 16 -2.00 -0.47 -2.35
C LEU A 16 -1.96 0.97 -1.83
N ALA A 17 -0.77 1.56 -1.77
CA ALA A 17 -0.57 2.91 -1.26
C ALA A 17 -0.18 3.87 -2.40
N PHE A 18 -0.82 5.05 -2.41
CA PHE A 18 -0.63 6.09 -3.41
C PHE A 18 0.00 7.30 -2.72
N GLN A 19 1.20 7.74 -3.17
CA GLN A 19 1.91 8.87 -2.58
C GLN A 19 1.11 10.17 -2.63
N HIS A 20 0.31 10.33 -3.70
CA HIS A 20 -0.62 11.45 -3.92
C HIS A 20 -2.07 10.98 -3.87
N GLY A 21 -2.40 10.15 -2.88
CA GLY A 21 -3.71 9.57 -2.72
C GLY A 21 -4.83 10.58 -2.43
N THR A 22 -4.52 11.73 -1.83
CA THR A 22 -5.48 12.83 -1.60
C THR A 22 -6.02 13.44 -2.89
N ASP A 23 -5.28 13.30 -3.98
CA ASP A 23 -5.58 13.93 -5.25
C ASP A 23 -6.31 12.94 -6.19
N LEU A 24 -6.60 11.74 -5.69
CA LEU A 24 -7.40 10.75 -6.40
C LEU A 24 -8.88 11.00 -6.12
N GLU A 25 -9.68 10.95 -7.18
CA GLU A 25 -11.13 11.01 -7.06
C GLU A 25 -11.63 9.67 -6.46
N ASP A 26 -12.00 9.71 -5.18
CA ASP A 26 -12.50 8.56 -4.42
C ASP A 26 -14.01 8.60 -4.23
N ARG A 27 -14.74 8.34 -5.32
CA ARG A 27 -16.22 8.28 -5.29
C ARG A 27 -16.76 7.18 -4.35
N SER A 28 -15.97 6.15 -4.09
CA SER A 28 -16.39 5.02 -3.24
C SER A 28 -16.03 5.19 -1.77
N GLY A 29 -15.21 6.20 -1.42
CA GLY A 29 -14.77 6.47 -0.05
C GLY A 29 -13.91 5.36 0.58
N VAL A 30 -13.28 4.51 -0.23
CA VAL A 30 -12.55 3.33 0.26
C VAL A 30 -11.08 3.60 0.56
N LEU A 31 -10.55 4.73 0.11
CA LEU A 31 -9.18 5.15 0.39
C LEU A 31 -9.06 5.63 1.84
N LYS A 32 -8.09 5.05 2.55
CA LYS A 32 -7.80 5.32 3.96
C LYS A 32 -6.48 6.08 4.12
N GLY A 33 -6.35 6.74 5.26
CA GLY A 33 -5.14 7.44 5.66
C GLY A 33 -5.43 8.89 6.05
N THR A 34 -4.76 9.36 7.08
CA THR A 34 -4.89 10.72 7.63
C THR A 34 -3.69 11.61 7.31
N GLY A 35 -2.69 11.08 6.61
CA GLY A 35 -1.50 11.83 6.22
C GLY A 35 -1.80 12.95 5.21
N LYS A 36 -0.86 13.88 5.07
CA LYS A 36 -1.00 15.09 4.23
C LYS A 36 -1.31 14.80 2.75
N ALA A 37 -0.75 13.73 2.19
CA ALA A 37 -0.87 13.41 0.76
C ALA A 37 -1.19 11.93 0.49
N MET A 38 -0.70 11.02 1.34
CA MET A 38 -0.81 9.59 1.08
C MET A 38 -2.20 9.05 1.43
N ARG A 39 -2.73 8.17 0.57
CA ARG A 39 -3.86 7.29 0.87
C ARG A 39 -3.54 5.85 0.48
N HIS A 40 -4.23 4.90 1.08
CA HIS A 40 -4.08 3.48 0.79
C HIS A 40 -5.42 2.74 0.88
N LEU A 41 -5.50 1.58 0.25
CA LEU A 41 -6.57 0.61 0.50
C LEU A 41 -5.95 -0.76 0.79
N SER A 42 -6.66 -1.56 1.59
CA SER A 42 -6.23 -2.90 1.99
C SER A 42 -7.01 -3.95 1.22
N LEU A 43 -6.29 -4.92 0.67
CA LEU A 43 -6.82 -6.09 -0.03
C LEU A 43 -6.49 -7.35 0.79
N LYS A 44 -7.52 -8.09 1.19
CA LYS A 44 -7.42 -9.38 1.86
C LYS A 44 -7.48 -10.56 0.88
N LYS A 45 -8.05 -10.38 -0.30
CA LYS A 45 -8.21 -11.43 -1.32
C LYS A 45 -7.85 -10.93 -2.71
N LEU A 46 -7.36 -11.82 -3.57
CA LEU A 46 -6.99 -11.47 -4.94
C LEU A 46 -8.18 -10.98 -5.77
N SER A 47 -9.36 -11.57 -5.58
CA SER A 47 -10.61 -11.19 -6.26
C SER A 47 -11.05 -9.74 -5.97
N GLU A 48 -10.54 -9.13 -4.90
CA GLU A 48 -10.83 -7.71 -4.66
C GLU A 48 -10.17 -6.82 -5.71
N LEU A 49 -9.13 -7.28 -6.41
CA LEU A 49 -8.45 -6.54 -7.48
C LEU A 49 -9.36 -6.31 -8.71
N ASP A 50 -10.41 -7.12 -8.85
CA ASP A 50 -11.39 -6.99 -9.94
C ASP A 50 -12.36 -5.82 -9.75
N ARG A 51 -12.37 -5.22 -8.55
CA ARG A 51 -13.19 -4.06 -8.21
C ARG A 51 -12.86 -2.88 -9.15
N PRO A 52 -13.85 -2.30 -9.85
CA PRO A 52 -13.63 -1.27 -10.86
C PRO A 52 -12.93 -0.01 -10.31
N GLU A 53 -13.17 0.34 -9.05
CA GLU A 53 -12.56 1.48 -8.36
C GLU A 53 -11.04 1.33 -8.23
N ILE A 54 -10.52 0.12 -7.99
CA ILE A 54 -9.06 -0.10 -7.90
C ILE A 54 -8.40 0.19 -9.24
N ARG A 55 -9.01 -0.29 -10.32
CA ARG A 55 -8.57 0.00 -11.68
C ARG A 55 -8.65 1.50 -11.98
N ALA A 56 -9.65 2.20 -11.45
CA ALA A 56 -9.76 3.65 -11.58
C ALA A 56 -8.61 4.37 -10.87
N TYR A 57 -8.27 4.01 -9.63
CA TYR A 57 -7.14 4.62 -8.91
C TYR A 57 -5.80 4.40 -9.60
N LEU A 58 -5.53 3.18 -10.08
CA LEU A 58 -4.31 2.89 -10.83
C LEU A 58 -4.20 3.72 -12.12
N ARG A 59 -5.31 3.93 -12.83
CA ARG A 59 -5.35 4.78 -14.03
C ARG A 59 -5.10 6.25 -13.69
N GLN A 60 -5.72 6.77 -12.62
CA GLN A 60 -5.51 8.14 -12.15
C GLN A 60 -4.05 8.35 -11.72
N ALA A 61 -3.50 7.45 -10.92
CA ALA A 61 -2.11 7.51 -10.48
C ALA A 61 -1.11 7.43 -11.66
N ARG A 62 -1.36 6.56 -12.65
CA ARG A 62 -0.55 6.49 -13.87
C ARG A 62 -0.60 7.80 -14.67
N LYS A 63 -1.80 8.39 -14.81
CA LYS A 63 -1.97 9.68 -15.50
C LYS A 63 -1.15 10.77 -14.79
N ARG A 64 -1.19 10.79 -13.46
CA ARG A 64 -0.42 11.73 -12.64
C ARG A 64 1.09 11.54 -12.80
N ALA A 65 1.57 10.30 -12.79
CA ALA A 65 2.99 9.98 -12.94
C ALA A 65 3.56 10.36 -14.33
N GLY A 66 2.73 10.88 -15.26
CA GLY A 66 3.17 11.28 -16.60
C GLY A 66 3.62 10.09 -17.46
N LEU A 67 3.29 8.87 -17.06
CA LEU A 67 3.71 7.66 -17.75
C LEU A 67 2.95 7.54 -19.08
N ARG A 68 3.65 7.83 -20.18
CA ARG A 68 3.15 7.56 -21.53
C ARG A 68 3.04 6.04 -21.74
N ARG A 69 2.01 5.59 -22.46
CA ARG A 69 1.97 4.21 -22.96
C ARG A 69 3.21 4.01 -23.82
N LEU A 70 4.11 3.14 -23.39
CA LEU A 70 5.20 2.65 -24.22
C LEU A 70 4.59 1.90 -25.41
N ARG A 71 5.01 2.23 -26.64
CA ARG A 71 4.55 1.59 -27.89
C ARG A 71 4.87 0.08 -27.92
N ARG A 72 5.84 -0.37 -27.12
CA ARG A 72 6.14 -1.76 -26.79
C ARG A 72 6.50 -1.81 -25.30
N PRO A 73 5.71 -2.47 -24.43
CA PRO A 73 6.15 -2.73 -23.08
C PRO A 73 7.27 -3.78 -23.13
N THR A 74 8.51 -3.39 -22.88
CA THR A 74 9.58 -4.35 -22.59
C THR A 74 9.63 -4.59 -21.08
N ALA A 75 10.06 -5.77 -20.66
CA ALA A 75 10.20 -6.12 -19.25
C ALA A 75 11.09 -5.11 -18.48
N ASP A 76 12.02 -4.46 -19.19
CA ASP A 76 12.96 -3.46 -18.68
C ASP A 76 12.28 -2.18 -18.18
N ALA A 77 11.03 -1.93 -18.59
CA ALA A 77 10.25 -0.78 -18.13
C ALA A 77 9.68 -0.96 -16.71
N VAL A 78 9.74 -2.17 -16.15
CA VAL A 78 9.20 -2.50 -14.82
C VAL A 78 10.34 -2.59 -13.82
N VAL A 79 10.61 -1.50 -13.11
CA VAL A 79 11.58 -1.50 -12.00
C VAL A 79 10.86 -1.85 -10.69
N THR A 80 11.09 -3.07 -10.18
CA THR A 80 10.60 -3.47 -8.86
C THR A 80 11.70 -3.27 -7.82
N ARG A 81 11.52 -2.35 -6.87
CA ARG A 81 12.40 -2.21 -5.70
C ARG A 81 11.75 -2.83 -4.48
N VAL A 82 12.33 -3.91 -3.98
CA VAL A 82 11.87 -4.56 -2.74
C VAL A 82 12.68 -4.02 -1.57
N LYS A 83 12.02 -3.34 -0.62
CA LYS A 83 12.63 -2.91 0.63
C LYS A 83 12.25 -3.93 1.72
N VAL A 84 13.19 -4.77 2.11
CA VAL A 84 12.98 -5.75 3.19
C VAL A 84 12.83 -4.99 4.51
N LYS A 85 11.70 -5.21 5.20
CA LYS A 85 11.47 -4.65 6.54
C LYS A 85 12.07 -5.62 7.55
N SER A 86 13.02 -5.15 8.37
CA SER A 86 13.60 -5.97 9.45
C SER A 86 12.49 -6.46 10.40
N PRO A 87 12.54 -7.71 10.89
CA PRO A 87 11.53 -8.24 11.80
C PRO A 87 11.43 -7.36 13.04
N ALA A 88 10.21 -7.06 13.48
CA ALA A 88 9.97 -6.35 14.73
C ALA A 88 10.58 -7.16 15.88
N ARG A 89 11.40 -6.52 16.71
CA ARG A 89 11.97 -7.14 17.92
C ARG A 89 10.81 -7.54 18.82
N ARG A 90 10.52 -8.84 18.92
CA ARG A 90 9.54 -9.39 19.86
C ARG A 90 10.11 -9.17 21.27
N THR A 91 9.57 -8.22 22.01
CA THR A 91 9.82 -8.12 23.45
C THR A 91 9.29 -9.39 24.09
N ARG A 92 10.18 -10.25 24.59
CA ARG A 92 9.80 -11.33 25.50
C ARG A 92 9.21 -10.66 26.73
N GLY A 93 8.02 -11.09 27.14
CA GLY A 93 7.33 -10.57 28.31
C GLY A 93 8.24 -10.57 29.53
N GLY A 94 8.15 -9.50 30.32
CA GLY A 94 8.79 -9.44 31.62
C GLY A 94 8.25 -10.55 32.55
N PRO A 95 9.03 -10.95 33.56
CA PRO A 95 8.61 -12.01 34.48
C PRO A 95 7.34 -11.61 35.25
N PRO A 96 6.49 -12.57 35.65
CA PRO A 96 5.28 -12.29 36.42
C PRO A 96 5.66 -11.67 37.78
N THR A 97 5.06 -10.53 38.08
CA THR A 97 5.10 -9.89 39.40
C THR A 97 4.32 -10.74 40.39
N PHE A 98 5.01 -11.35 41.36
CA PHE A 98 4.37 -11.91 42.55
C PHE A 98 4.03 -10.77 43.51
N TYR A 99 2.74 -10.53 43.77
CA TYR A 99 2.32 -9.74 44.92
C TYR A 99 2.44 -10.61 46.18
N ARG A 100 3.22 -10.15 47.17
CA ARG A 100 3.23 -10.69 48.53
C ARG A 100 2.14 -9.96 49.32
N LEU A 101 1.11 -10.69 49.75
CA LEU A 101 0.18 -10.23 50.77
C LEU A 101 0.91 -10.24 52.13
N SER A 102 0.82 -9.14 52.87
CA SER A 102 0.96 -9.06 54.32
C SER A 102 0.08 -7.91 54.80
#